data_AF-A0A4R4QCZ5-F1
#
_entry.id   AF-A0A4R4QCZ5-F1
#
_cell.length_a   1.000
_cell.length_b   1.000
_cell.length_c   1.000
_cell.angle_alpha   90.00
_cell.angle_beta   90.00
_cell.angle_gamma   90.00
#
_symmetry.space_group_name_H-M   'P 1'
#
loop_
_entity.id
_entity.type
_entity.pdbx_description
1 polymer ?
#
loop_
_entity_poly.entity_id
_entity_poly.type
_entity_poly.pdbx_seq_one_letter_code
_entity_poly.pdbx_strand_id
1 'polypeptide(L)'
;MMIDNTGSARSPRAGMLVLVTGGILLTAAAVWLTVQGDTGIRYSADHHDTVPMWAGWIPALVGIMLVRLVPPAADQPWPDRVAPYREAVPLLLAGVAFAVTLPLLGGEPAYTLLKVALLLGVPLGVFLWSRRRGARWHPWRPVDAAYRYGPALPVLAWLALSYATPLAVPPSDFGRTADPAVLVGVLVVGFAANALLEEVFYRRWLQSRWESILGRWPAIVLASLVWAAWHVGIQGTGELGTDLASVAVHQGVLGLFLGYLWSRYRRMWPLLLVHGAVNSVPILLGL
;
A
#
# COMPACT_ATOMS: atom_id res chain seq x y z
N MET A 1 6.98 32.15 -13.43
CA MET A 1 6.70 31.50 -12.12
C MET A 1 5.37 32.04 -11.64
N MET A 2 4.27 31.35 -11.95
CA MET A 2 2.92 31.84 -11.63
C MET A 2 2.56 31.32 -10.24
N ILE A 3 2.69 32.18 -9.24
CA ILE A 3 2.40 31.89 -7.84
C ILE A 3 0.88 31.90 -7.71
N ASP A 4 0.28 30.71 -7.77
CA ASP A 4 -1.10 30.53 -7.34
C ASP A 4 -1.15 30.77 -5.82
N ASN A 5 -2.15 31.52 -5.33
CA ASN A 5 -2.28 32.06 -3.96
C ASN A 5 -2.40 31.00 -2.82
N THR A 6 -1.88 29.79 -3.03
CA THR A 6 -1.85 28.65 -2.09
C THR A 6 -0.44 28.23 -1.67
N GLY A 7 0.62 28.83 -2.24
CA GLY A 7 2.01 28.67 -1.77
C GLY A 7 2.65 27.29 -1.99
N SER A 8 1.96 26.31 -2.58
CA SER A 8 2.52 24.98 -2.83
C SER A 8 2.90 24.83 -4.30
N ALA A 9 4.21 24.82 -4.58
CA ALA A 9 4.75 24.42 -5.88
C ALA A 9 5.17 22.94 -5.86
N ARG A 10 5.15 22.29 -7.03
CA ARG A 10 5.80 21.00 -7.23
C ARG A 10 7.28 21.10 -6.86
N SER A 11 7.84 20.03 -6.30
CA SER A 11 9.27 19.94 -5.97
C SER A 11 9.94 18.78 -6.71
N PRO A 12 10.36 18.97 -7.98
CA PRO A 12 10.97 17.90 -8.77
C PRO A 12 12.25 17.35 -8.16
N ARG A 13 13.06 18.20 -7.51
CA ARG A 13 14.30 17.79 -6.83
C ARG A 13 14.01 16.87 -5.64
N ALA A 14 13.03 17.24 -4.80
CA ALA A 14 12.59 16.38 -3.70
C ALA A 14 11.98 15.07 -4.22
N GLY A 15 11.21 15.13 -5.31
CA GLY A 15 10.68 13.95 -5.98
C GLY A 15 11.79 13.00 -6.44
N MET A 16 12.82 13.52 -7.12
CA MET A 16 13.97 12.72 -7.56
C MET A 16 14.69 12.10 -6.37
N LEU A 17 14.95 12.86 -5.30
CA LEU A 17 15.59 12.36 -4.09
C LEU A 17 14.80 11.20 -3.49
N VAL A 18 13.48 11.35 -3.31
CA VAL A 18 12.61 10.30 -2.76
C VAL A 18 12.62 9.06 -3.64
N LEU A 19 12.58 9.22 -4.96
CA LEU A 19 12.60 8.10 -5.90
C LEU A 19 13.93 7.35 -5.86
N VAL A 20 15.05 8.07 -5.88
CA VAL A 20 16.39 7.46 -5.85
C VAL A 20 16.63 6.78 -4.51
N THR A 21 16.39 7.47 -3.39
CA THR A 21 16.58 6.89 -2.06
C THR A 21 15.66 5.69 -1.84
N GLY A 22 14.38 5.78 -2.20
CA GLY A 22 13.46 4.65 -2.05
C GLY A 22 13.79 3.48 -2.98
N GLY A 23 14.27 3.75 -4.19
CA GLY A 23 14.80 2.72 -5.09
C GLY A 23 16.02 2.02 -4.51
N ILE A 24 16.98 2.78 -3.96
CA ILE A 24 18.16 2.23 -3.27
C ILE A 24 17.75 1.40 -2.06
N LEU A 25 16.78 1.84 -1.25
CA LEU A 25 16.32 1.09 -0.09
C LEU A 25 15.72 -0.27 -0.49
N LEU A 26 14.89 -0.31 -1.52
CA LEU A 26 14.30 -1.56 -2.02
C LEU A 26 15.35 -2.52 -2.58
N THR A 27 16.30 -2.01 -3.37
CA THR A 27 17.35 -2.86 -3.95
C THR A 27 18.34 -3.32 -2.88
N ALA A 28 18.76 -2.43 -1.98
CA ALA A 28 19.64 -2.77 -0.87
C ALA A 28 19.01 -3.79 0.08
N ALA A 29 17.71 -3.69 0.36
CA ALA A 29 16.98 -4.69 1.15
C ALA A 29 17.04 -6.08 0.52
N ALA A 30 16.80 -6.17 -0.79
CA ALA A 30 16.87 -7.45 -1.50
C ALA A 30 18.30 -8.04 -1.53
N VAL A 31 19.31 -7.20 -1.78
CA VAL A 31 20.71 -7.62 -1.75
C VAL A 31 21.10 -8.08 -0.35
N TRP A 32 20.73 -7.34 0.68
CA TRP A 32 20.98 -7.67 2.08
C TRP A 32 20.46 -9.07 2.43
N LEU A 33 19.17 -9.33 2.16
CA LEU A 33 18.56 -10.64 2.44
C LEU A 33 19.22 -11.77 1.64
N THR A 34 19.61 -11.50 0.38
CA THR A 34 20.31 -12.49 -0.44
C THR A 34 21.69 -12.82 0.11
N VAL A 35 22.45 -11.81 0.56
CA VAL A 35 23.80 -11.98 1.13
C VAL A 35 23.74 -12.75 2.46
N GLN A 36 22.71 -12.50 3.28
CA GLN A 36 22.53 -13.23 4.55
C GLN A 36 21.97 -14.65 4.36
N GLY A 37 21.43 -14.98 3.18
CA GLY A 37 20.70 -16.23 2.95
C GLY A 37 19.25 -16.21 3.45
N ASP A 38 18.76 -15.06 3.92
CA ASP A 38 17.44 -14.85 4.51
C ASP A 38 16.36 -14.51 3.47
N THR A 39 16.32 -15.25 2.36
CA THR A 39 15.35 -14.98 1.27
C THR A 39 13.95 -15.54 1.52
N GLY A 40 13.77 -16.27 2.62
CA GLY A 40 12.46 -16.73 3.09
C GLY A 40 11.72 -15.61 3.80
N ILE A 41 10.65 -15.11 3.20
CA ILE A 41 9.85 -14.00 3.73
C ILE A 41 8.60 -14.52 4.40
N ARG A 42 8.38 -14.10 5.65
CA ARG A 42 7.14 -14.33 6.36
C ARG A 42 5.99 -13.60 5.65
N TYR A 43 4.96 -14.34 5.25
CA TYR A 43 3.86 -13.80 4.46
C TYR A 43 2.58 -13.54 5.25
N SER A 44 2.45 -14.11 6.45
CA SER A 44 1.30 -13.91 7.35
C SER A 44 1.75 -13.58 8.77
N ALA A 45 0.92 -12.83 9.50
CA ALA A 45 1.08 -12.63 10.93
C ALA A 45 0.68 -13.87 11.76
N ASP A 46 -0.08 -14.80 11.17
CA ASP A 46 -0.71 -15.91 11.90
C ASP A 46 0.22 -17.10 12.16
N HIS A 47 1.33 -17.21 11.43
CA HIS A 47 2.32 -18.28 11.58
C HIS A 47 3.72 -17.79 11.20
N HIS A 48 4.74 -18.60 11.45
CA HIS A 48 6.15 -18.29 11.16
C HIS A 48 6.65 -18.81 9.80
N ASP A 49 5.79 -19.49 9.04
CA ASP A 49 6.17 -20.00 7.72
C ASP A 49 6.58 -18.90 6.75
N THR A 50 7.47 -19.26 5.84
CA THR A 50 8.06 -18.35 4.87
C THR A 50 7.83 -18.82 3.45
N VAL A 51 7.77 -17.87 2.53
CA VAL A 51 7.81 -18.12 1.08
C VAL A 51 9.04 -17.45 0.49
N PRO A 52 9.58 -17.95 -0.62
CA PRO A 52 10.67 -17.27 -1.28
C PRO A 52 10.29 -15.85 -1.68
N MET A 53 11.18 -14.88 -1.45
CA MET A 53 10.96 -13.46 -1.73
C MET A 53 10.38 -13.18 -3.14
N TRP A 54 10.82 -13.94 -4.16
CA TRP A 54 10.36 -13.77 -5.54
C TRP A 54 8.92 -14.20 -5.79
N ALA A 55 8.31 -14.98 -4.89
CA ALA A 55 6.92 -15.43 -5.02
C ALA A 55 5.94 -14.25 -5.09
N GLY A 56 6.20 -13.17 -4.34
CA GLY A 56 5.41 -11.93 -4.40
C GLY A 56 5.83 -10.99 -5.54
N TRP A 57 7.08 -11.06 -6.00
CA TRP A 57 7.64 -10.15 -7.00
C TRP A 57 7.09 -10.43 -8.39
N ILE A 58 7.05 -11.69 -8.81
CA ILE A 58 6.63 -12.06 -10.15
C ILE A 58 5.18 -11.60 -10.42
N PRO A 59 4.18 -11.89 -9.57
CA PRO A 59 2.82 -11.38 -9.75
C PRO A 59 2.77 -9.84 -9.80
N ALA A 60 3.50 -9.15 -8.92
CA ALA A 60 3.50 -7.69 -8.86
C ALA A 60 4.11 -7.05 -10.11
N LEU A 61 5.25 -7.56 -10.60
CA LEU A 61 5.93 -7.07 -11.80
C LEU A 61 5.10 -7.34 -13.07
N VAL A 62 4.49 -8.53 -13.20
CA VAL A 62 3.57 -8.85 -14.29
C VAL A 62 2.35 -7.92 -14.24
N GLY A 63 1.77 -7.71 -13.06
CA GLY A 63 0.68 -6.76 -12.85
C GLY A 63 1.05 -5.35 -13.30
N ILE A 64 2.20 -4.82 -12.84
CA ILE A 64 2.70 -3.49 -13.23
C ILE A 64 2.89 -3.38 -14.75
N MET A 65 3.43 -4.42 -15.39
CA MET A 65 3.60 -4.47 -16.84
C MET A 65 2.23 -4.40 -17.54
N LEU A 66 1.25 -5.19 -17.12
CA LEU A 66 -0.09 -5.21 -17.69
C LEU A 66 -0.85 -3.90 -17.51
N VAL A 67 -0.63 -3.17 -16.40
CA VAL A 67 -1.20 -1.82 -16.20
C VAL A 67 -0.73 -0.84 -17.29
N ARG A 68 0.50 -0.99 -17.81
CA ARG A 68 1.01 -0.17 -18.91
C ARG A 68 0.36 -0.50 -20.26
N LEU A 69 -0.10 -1.73 -20.42
CA LEU A 69 -0.68 -2.23 -21.66
C LEU A 69 -2.18 -1.92 -21.78
N VAL A 70 -2.88 -1.56 -20.68
CA VAL A 70 -4.34 -1.40 -20.67
C VAL A 70 -4.81 -0.09 -20.01
N PRO A 71 -5.54 0.77 -20.72
CA PRO A 71 -5.57 0.93 -22.18
C PRO A 71 -4.22 1.51 -22.67
N PRO A 72 -3.80 1.19 -23.91
CA PRO A 72 -2.63 1.83 -24.53
C PRO A 72 -3.01 3.27 -24.90
N ALA A 73 -2.91 4.19 -23.94
CA ALA A 73 -3.22 5.60 -24.16
C ALA A 73 -2.26 6.47 -23.34
N ALA A 74 -1.74 7.50 -24.00
CA ALA A 74 -0.74 8.44 -23.52
C ALA A 74 -0.99 8.88 -22.06
N ASP A 75 0.08 8.93 -21.27
CA ASP A 75 0.04 9.52 -19.93
C ASP A 75 -0.64 10.90 -20.04
N GLN A 76 -1.83 11.04 -19.46
CA GLN A 76 -2.50 12.33 -19.48
C GLN A 76 -1.61 13.34 -18.72
N PRO A 77 -1.40 14.54 -19.28
CA PRO A 77 -0.59 15.55 -18.64
C PRO A 77 -1.30 16.00 -17.36
N TRP A 78 -0.74 15.62 -16.22
CA TRP A 78 -1.10 16.18 -14.93
C TRP A 78 -0.71 17.66 -14.90
N PRO A 79 -1.66 18.55 -14.56
CA PRO A 79 -1.73 18.84 -13.14
C PRO A 79 -3.12 18.71 -12.53
N ASP A 80 -3.23 17.85 -11.52
CA ASP A 80 -3.95 18.24 -10.31
C ASP A 80 -3.33 19.53 -9.76
N ARG A 81 -4.18 20.41 -9.21
CA ARG A 81 -3.70 21.49 -8.34
C ARG A 81 -2.80 20.87 -7.26
N VAL A 82 -1.69 21.52 -6.93
CA VAL A 82 -0.79 21.01 -5.88
C VAL A 82 -1.57 20.94 -4.56
N ALA A 83 -1.53 19.77 -3.91
CA ALA A 83 -2.17 19.59 -2.63
C ALA A 83 -1.49 20.50 -1.59
N PRO A 84 -2.26 21.08 -0.65
CA PRO A 84 -1.66 21.82 0.44
C PRO A 84 -0.75 20.91 1.28
N TYR A 85 0.50 21.32 1.53
CA TYR A 85 1.42 20.59 2.42
C TYR A 85 0.83 20.34 3.81
N ARG A 86 -0.01 21.28 4.28
CA ARG A 86 -0.78 21.17 5.53
C ARG A 86 -1.76 19.98 5.58
N GLU A 87 -2.06 19.37 4.42
CA GLU A 87 -2.78 18.11 4.36
C GLU A 87 -1.84 16.92 4.16
N ALA A 88 -0.84 17.04 3.26
CA ALA A 88 0.04 15.94 2.91
C ALA A 88 0.98 15.51 4.06
N VAL A 89 1.56 16.49 4.78
CA VAL A 89 2.54 16.23 5.84
C VAL A 89 1.91 15.54 7.05
N PRO A 90 0.77 15.99 7.62
CA PRO A 90 0.15 15.29 8.74
C PRO A 90 -0.24 13.84 8.41
N LEU A 91 -0.66 13.57 7.17
CA LEU A 91 -0.94 12.19 6.74
C LEU A 91 0.33 11.34 6.69
N LEU A 92 1.43 11.88 6.17
CA LEU A 92 2.72 11.16 6.18
C LEU A 92 3.17 10.87 7.60
N LEU A 93 3.11 11.87 8.48
CA LEU A 93 3.46 11.74 9.89
C LEU A 93 2.55 10.72 10.60
N ALA A 94 1.26 10.67 10.29
CA ALA A 94 0.36 9.67 10.86
C ALA A 94 0.73 8.24 10.43
N GLY A 95 1.09 8.02 9.15
CA GLY A 95 1.55 6.72 8.67
C GLY A 95 2.88 6.29 9.31
N VAL A 96 3.84 7.22 9.43
CA VAL A 96 5.12 6.98 10.11
C VAL A 96 4.92 6.72 11.60
N ALA A 97 4.08 7.52 12.27
CA ALA A 97 3.76 7.33 13.68
C ALA A 97 3.11 5.96 13.90
N PHE A 98 2.20 5.53 13.02
CA PHE A 98 1.61 4.19 13.10
C PHE A 98 2.68 3.11 13.01
N ALA A 99 3.59 3.20 12.05
CA ALA A 99 4.68 2.23 11.89
C ALA A 99 5.64 2.17 13.09
N VAL A 100 5.96 3.32 13.70
CA VAL A 100 6.89 3.40 14.84
C VAL A 100 6.24 2.97 16.15
N THR A 101 4.95 3.26 16.33
CA THR A 101 4.26 3.02 17.61
C THR A 101 3.65 1.62 17.71
N LEU A 102 3.25 1.01 16.58
CA LEU A 102 2.63 -0.32 16.60
C LEU A 102 3.49 -1.40 17.28
N PRO A 103 4.81 -1.52 17.02
CA PRO A 103 5.65 -2.52 17.68
C PRO A 103 5.78 -2.35 19.21
N LEU A 104 5.39 -1.20 19.74
CA LEU A 104 5.44 -0.89 21.17
C LEU A 104 4.15 -1.27 21.92
N LEU A 105 3.13 -1.70 21.18
CA LEU A 105 1.83 -2.06 21.74
C LEU A 105 1.77 -3.57 22.05
N GLY A 106 0.93 -3.96 23.01
CA GLY A 106 0.78 -5.35 23.47
C GLY A 106 -0.24 -6.20 22.70
N GLY A 107 -0.63 -5.80 21.48
CA GLY A 107 -1.64 -6.48 20.67
C GLY A 107 -3.01 -5.80 20.63
N GLU A 108 -4.05 -6.57 20.30
CA GLU A 108 -5.43 -6.08 20.27
C GLU A 108 -6.02 -5.88 21.67
N PRO A 109 -6.91 -4.90 21.89
CA PRO A 109 -7.52 -4.00 20.90
C PRO A 109 -6.68 -2.76 20.58
N ALA A 110 -5.51 -2.58 21.22
CA ALA A 110 -4.72 -1.37 21.10
C ALA A 110 -4.23 -1.14 19.65
N TYR A 111 -3.90 -2.22 18.93
CA TYR A 111 -3.50 -2.18 17.53
C TYR A 111 -4.59 -1.56 16.65
N THR A 112 -5.82 -2.11 16.71
CA THR A 112 -6.94 -1.60 15.93
C THR A 112 -7.32 -0.16 16.33
N LEU A 113 -7.31 0.16 17.63
CA LEU A 113 -7.60 1.51 18.10
C LEU A 113 -6.58 2.54 17.58
N LEU A 114 -5.28 2.21 17.64
CA LEU A 114 -4.22 3.06 17.09
C LEU A 114 -4.38 3.24 15.57
N LYS A 115 -4.65 2.14 14.85
CA LYS A 115 -4.87 2.15 13.39
C LYS A 115 -6.03 3.08 13.03
N VAL A 116 -7.18 2.97 13.69
CA VAL A 116 -8.33 3.84 13.45
C VAL A 116 -8.03 5.29 13.82
N ALA A 117 -7.38 5.54 14.96
CA ALA A 117 -7.04 6.90 15.39
C ALA A 117 -6.12 7.62 14.38
N LEU A 118 -5.06 6.95 13.92
CA LEU A 118 -4.06 7.55 13.04
C LEU A 118 -4.47 7.51 11.56
N LEU A 119 -5.03 6.40 11.07
CA LEU A 119 -5.34 6.22 9.65
C LEU A 119 -6.74 6.73 9.26
N LEU A 120 -7.61 7.04 10.23
CA LEU A 120 -8.92 7.65 9.98
C LEU A 120 -9.11 8.96 10.74
N GLY A 121 -8.88 8.96 12.06
CA GLY A 121 -9.09 10.13 12.92
C GLY A 121 -8.29 11.35 12.49
N VAL A 122 -6.97 11.20 12.31
CA VAL A 122 -6.09 12.29 11.86
C VAL A 122 -6.50 12.84 10.48
N PRO A 123 -6.68 12.02 9.42
CA PRO A 123 -7.17 12.52 8.13
C PRO A 123 -8.46 13.31 8.23
N LEU A 124 -9.45 12.82 8.99
CA LEU A 124 -10.73 13.51 9.16
C LEU A 124 -10.53 14.88 9.81
N GLY A 125 -9.75 14.96 10.88
CA GLY A 125 -9.41 16.23 11.55
C GLY A 125 -8.72 17.22 10.60
N VAL A 126 -7.72 16.74 9.86
CA VAL A 126 -6.98 17.54 8.85
C VAL A 126 -7.91 18.08 7.77
N PHE A 127 -8.80 17.24 7.22
CA PHE A 127 -9.70 17.65 6.15
C PHE A 127 -10.80 18.60 6.65
N LEU A 128 -11.34 18.37 7.85
CA LEU A 128 -12.30 19.27 8.47
C LEU A 128 -11.70 20.66 8.69
N TRP A 129 -10.47 20.72 9.20
CA TRP A 129 -9.75 21.97 9.41
C TRP A 129 -9.41 22.69 8.10
N SER A 130 -8.94 21.95 7.08
CA SER A 130 -8.62 22.52 5.77
C SER A 130 -9.86 23.07 5.06
N ARG A 131 -11.00 22.36 5.15
CA ARG A 131 -12.30 22.82 4.61
C ARG A 131 -12.79 24.12 5.27
N ARG A 132 -12.64 24.25 6.59
CA ARG A 132 -12.97 25.51 7.31
C ARG A 132 -12.15 26.70 6.82
N ARG A 133 -10.96 26.47 6.28
CA ARG A 133 -10.08 27.49 5.68
C ARG A 133 -10.27 27.63 4.16
N GLY A 134 -11.38 27.12 3.62
CA GLY A 134 -11.74 27.24 2.21
C GLY A 134 -10.97 26.34 1.25
N ALA A 135 -10.13 25.40 1.74
CA ALA A 135 -9.42 24.49 0.86
C ALA A 135 -10.37 23.48 0.23
N ARG A 136 -10.34 23.38 -1.10
CA ARG A 136 -11.07 22.38 -1.88
C ARG A 136 -10.08 21.67 -2.79
N TRP A 137 -9.30 20.77 -2.22
CA TRP A 137 -8.43 19.88 -2.98
C TRP A 137 -9.08 18.52 -3.15
N HIS A 138 -9.11 18.02 -4.38
CA HIS A 138 -9.49 16.66 -4.70
C HIS A 138 -8.60 16.16 -5.83
N PRO A 139 -8.24 14.87 -5.82
CA PRO A 139 -7.51 14.31 -6.94
C PRO A 139 -8.42 14.24 -8.18
N TRP A 140 -7.83 14.37 -9.36
CA TRP A 140 -8.55 14.12 -10.61
C TRP A 140 -9.13 12.70 -10.66
N ARG A 141 -10.26 12.56 -11.38
CA ARG A 141 -10.97 11.28 -11.54
C ARG A 141 -11.23 11.02 -13.03
N PRO A 142 -10.68 9.94 -13.60
CA PRO A 142 -11.04 9.50 -14.94
C PRO A 142 -12.49 9.02 -14.96
N VAL A 143 -13.22 9.41 -16.01
CA VAL A 143 -14.63 9.03 -16.19
C VAL A 143 -14.80 7.85 -17.15
N ASP A 144 -13.84 7.62 -18.03
CA ASP A 144 -13.89 6.62 -19.10
C ASP A 144 -13.93 5.16 -18.57
N ALA A 145 -14.71 4.33 -19.26
CA ALA A 145 -14.84 2.88 -19.06
C ALA A 145 -13.48 2.17 -19.10
N ALA A 146 -12.57 2.64 -19.95
CA ALA A 146 -11.22 2.10 -20.08
C ALA A 146 -10.44 2.19 -18.75
N TYR A 147 -10.68 3.24 -17.95
CA TYR A 147 -10.11 3.40 -16.61
C TYR A 147 -10.92 2.69 -15.52
N ARG A 148 -12.21 2.42 -15.76
CA ARG A 148 -13.07 1.71 -14.83
C ARG A 148 -12.78 0.21 -14.83
N TYR A 149 -12.63 -0.39 -16.00
CA TYR A 149 -12.49 -1.84 -16.20
C TYR A 149 -11.09 -2.27 -16.61
N GLY A 150 -10.24 -1.36 -17.09
CA GLY A 150 -8.83 -1.63 -17.39
C GLY A 150 -8.04 -2.34 -16.27
N PRO A 151 -8.27 -2.07 -14.97
CA PRO A 151 -7.61 -2.81 -13.90
C PRO A 151 -7.93 -4.32 -13.86
N ALA A 152 -9.01 -4.80 -14.51
CA ALA A 152 -9.40 -6.22 -14.42
C ALA A 152 -8.31 -7.17 -14.91
N LEU A 153 -7.66 -6.87 -16.03
CA LEU A 153 -6.59 -7.72 -16.56
C LEU A 153 -5.39 -7.84 -15.60
N PRO A 154 -4.73 -6.74 -15.15
CA PRO A 154 -3.61 -6.84 -14.22
C PRO A 154 -4.00 -7.48 -12.88
N VAL A 155 -5.22 -7.25 -12.40
CA VAL A 155 -5.72 -7.85 -11.15
C VAL A 155 -5.94 -9.36 -11.31
N LEU A 156 -6.60 -9.81 -12.39
CA LEU A 156 -6.84 -11.23 -12.65
C LEU A 156 -5.53 -11.99 -12.88
N ALA A 157 -4.58 -11.41 -13.61
CA ALA A 157 -3.26 -12.00 -13.80
C ALA A 157 -2.51 -12.11 -12.47
N TRP A 158 -2.57 -11.07 -11.62
CA TRP A 158 -1.98 -11.12 -10.29
C TRP A 158 -2.61 -12.23 -9.44
N LEU A 159 -3.94 -12.35 -9.39
CA LEU A 159 -4.63 -13.41 -8.64
C LEU A 159 -4.25 -14.81 -9.14
N ALA A 160 -4.24 -15.01 -10.45
CA ALA A 160 -3.90 -16.30 -11.04
C ALA A 160 -2.47 -16.71 -10.68
N LEU A 161 -1.51 -15.80 -10.81
CA LEU A 161 -0.12 -16.07 -10.44
C LEU A 161 0.03 -16.34 -8.94
N SER A 162 -0.61 -15.53 -8.08
CA SER A 162 -0.49 -15.61 -6.62
C SER A 162 -1.20 -16.81 -5.98
N TYR A 163 -2.14 -17.47 -6.68
CA TYR A 163 -2.97 -18.53 -6.06
C TYR A 163 -3.23 -19.76 -6.94
N ALA A 164 -2.89 -19.76 -8.23
CA ALA A 164 -3.17 -20.86 -9.16
C ALA A 164 -1.92 -21.36 -9.91
N THR A 165 -0.72 -21.04 -9.42
CA THR A 165 0.56 -21.47 -10.01
C THR A 165 1.50 -21.99 -8.92
N PRO A 166 2.70 -22.51 -9.26
CA PRO A 166 3.71 -22.88 -8.26
C PRO A 166 4.21 -21.72 -7.38
N LEU A 167 3.83 -20.47 -7.69
CA LEU A 167 4.07 -19.30 -6.83
C LEU A 167 3.00 -19.12 -5.75
N ALA A 168 2.01 -20.01 -5.68
CA ALA A 168 0.86 -19.86 -4.80
C ALA A 168 1.27 -19.75 -3.34
N VAL A 169 0.67 -18.77 -2.64
CA VAL A 169 0.80 -18.66 -1.20
C VAL A 169 0.14 -19.89 -0.54
N PRO A 170 0.80 -20.57 0.41
CA PRO A 170 0.21 -21.72 1.08
C PRO A 170 -1.10 -21.36 1.79
N PRO A 171 -2.08 -22.28 1.82
CA PRO A 171 -3.31 -22.07 2.55
C PRO A 171 -3.05 -21.99 4.06
N SER A 172 -3.90 -21.25 4.77
CA SER A 172 -3.90 -21.18 6.23
C SER A 172 -4.88 -22.20 6.80
N ASP A 173 -4.49 -22.90 7.86
CA ASP A 173 -5.39 -23.83 8.55
C ASP A 173 -6.50 -23.11 9.35
N PHE A 174 -6.38 -21.79 9.55
CA PHE A 174 -7.36 -20.99 10.31
C PHE A 174 -8.80 -21.18 9.81
N GLY A 175 -8.99 -21.29 8.49
CA GLY A 175 -10.31 -21.50 7.89
C GLY A 175 -11.00 -22.77 8.38
N ARG A 176 -10.25 -23.87 8.57
CA ARG A 176 -10.80 -25.15 9.05
C ARG A 176 -10.98 -25.19 10.57
N THR A 177 -10.15 -24.47 11.31
CA THR A 177 -10.10 -24.56 12.77
C THR A 177 -10.95 -23.51 13.48
N ALA A 178 -11.26 -22.40 12.82
CA ALA A 178 -12.04 -21.32 13.42
C ALA A 178 -13.54 -21.66 13.48
N ASP A 179 -14.20 -21.21 14.54
CA ASP A 179 -15.66 -21.17 14.58
C ASP A 179 -16.21 -20.34 13.40
N PRO A 180 -17.29 -20.76 12.72
CA PRO A 180 -17.80 -20.05 11.55
C PRO A 180 -18.16 -18.58 11.81
N ALA A 181 -18.68 -18.23 12.99
CA ALA A 181 -19.00 -16.84 13.32
C ALA A 181 -17.73 -16.01 13.51
N VAL A 182 -16.69 -16.60 14.13
CA VAL A 182 -15.37 -15.97 14.26
C VAL A 182 -14.73 -15.78 12.88
N LEU A 183 -14.78 -16.77 12.01
CA LEU A 183 -14.26 -16.69 10.64
C LEU A 183 -14.93 -15.55 9.86
N VAL A 184 -16.25 -15.48 9.86
CA VAL A 184 -16.99 -14.39 9.22
C VAL A 184 -16.61 -13.03 9.81
N GLY A 185 -16.49 -12.95 11.14
CA GLY A 185 -16.04 -11.74 11.83
C GLY A 185 -14.65 -11.29 11.40
N VAL A 186 -13.68 -12.20 11.36
CA VAL A 186 -12.30 -11.93 10.91
C VAL A 186 -12.27 -11.48 9.45
N LEU A 187 -13.02 -12.14 8.56
CA LEU A 187 -13.07 -11.76 7.15
C LEU A 187 -13.67 -10.36 6.94
N VAL A 188 -14.79 -10.05 7.62
CA VAL A 188 -15.48 -8.76 7.46
C VAL A 188 -14.71 -7.62 8.12
N VAL A 189 -14.33 -7.78 9.40
CA VAL A 189 -13.59 -6.75 10.15
C VAL A 189 -12.18 -6.59 9.59
N GLY A 190 -11.51 -7.70 9.28
CA GLY A 190 -10.20 -7.70 8.64
C GLY A 190 -10.23 -7.03 7.27
N PHE A 191 -11.23 -7.28 6.44
CA PHE A 191 -11.39 -6.56 5.18
C PHE A 191 -11.59 -5.05 5.40
N ALA A 192 -12.45 -4.65 6.34
CA ALA A 192 -12.71 -3.24 6.63
C ALA A 192 -11.46 -2.51 7.17
N ALA A 193 -10.75 -3.13 8.11
CA ALA A 193 -9.61 -2.54 8.80
C ALA A 193 -8.32 -2.61 7.97
N ASN A 194 -8.07 -3.73 7.29
CA ASN A 194 -6.79 -3.98 6.62
C ASN A 194 -6.86 -3.63 5.13
N ALA A 195 -7.93 -3.97 4.41
CA ALA A 195 -8.02 -3.63 2.98
C ALA A 195 -8.64 -2.24 2.75
N LEU A 196 -9.83 -1.99 3.30
CA LEU A 196 -10.57 -0.76 3.01
C LEU A 196 -9.91 0.48 3.63
N LEU A 197 -9.71 0.49 4.95
CA LEU A 197 -9.14 1.64 5.64
C LEU A 197 -7.73 1.96 5.14
N GLU A 198 -6.86 0.95 5.01
CA GLU A 198 -5.48 1.17 4.58
C GLU A 198 -5.39 1.69 3.15
N GLU A 199 -6.11 1.10 2.19
CA GLU A 199 -6.04 1.58 0.81
C GLU A 199 -6.64 2.99 0.66
N VAL A 200 -7.68 3.32 1.45
CA VAL A 200 -8.23 4.68 1.51
C VAL A 200 -7.18 5.65 2.06
N PHE A 201 -6.48 5.29 3.13
CA PHE A 201 -5.44 6.13 3.71
C PHE A 201 -4.22 6.25 2.79
N TYR A 202 -3.54 5.14 2.51
CA TYR A 202 -2.25 5.13 1.84
C TYR A 202 -2.35 5.52 0.36
N ARG A 203 -3.34 5.02 -0.39
CA ARG A 203 -3.46 5.35 -1.82
C ARG A 203 -4.28 6.60 -2.03
N ARG A 204 -5.53 6.58 -1.56
CA ARG A 204 -6.46 7.64 -1.91
C ARG A 204 -6.10 8.96 -1.25
N TRP A 205 -5.72 8.99 0.03
CA TRP A 205 -5.42 10.23 0.73
C TRP A 205 -3.96 10.64 0.70
N LEU A 206 -3.05 9.75 1.08
CA LEU A 206 -1.62 10.04 1.21
C LEU A 206 -0.94 10.12 -0.16
N GLN A 207 -0.96 9.03 -0.93
CA GLN A 207 -0.28 8.97 -2.23
C GLN A 207 -0.79 10.07 -3.18
N SER A 208 -2.10 10.25 -3.34
CA SER A 208 -2.64 11.28 -4.26
C SER A 208 -2.11 12.69 -3.97
N ARG A 209 -1.95 13.05 -2.69
CA ARG A 209 -1.44 14.37 -2.30
C ARG A 209 0.05 14.48 -2.61
N TRP A 210 0.82 13.47 -2.25
CA TRP A 210 2.25 13.44 -2.56
C TRP A 210 2.53 13.34 -4.06
N GLU A 211 1.67 12.71 -4.86
CA GLU A 211 1.79 12.68 -6.33
C GLU A 211 1.68 14.09 -6.91
N SER A 212 0.80 14.94 -6.36
CA SER A 212 0.66 16.33 -6.77
C SER A 212 1.87 17.20 -6.41
N ILE A 213 2.65 16.79 -5.39
CA ILE A 213 3.80 17.54 -4.84
C ILE A 213 5.14 17.05 -5.43
N LEU A 214 5.40 15.74 -5.37
CA LEU A 214 6.67 15.10 -5.74
C LEU A 214 6.64 14.51 -7.16
N GLY A 215 5.45 14.28 -7.70
CA GLY A 215 5.26 13.50 -8.93
C GLY A 215 4.87 12.04 -8.66
N ARG A 216 4.51 11.36 -9.73
CA ARG A 216 3.89 10.03 -9.73
C ARG A 216 4.72 8.96 -9.00
N TRP A 217 5.88 8.62 -9.55
CA TRP A 217 6.72 7.54 -9.05
C TRP A 217 7.27 7.79 -7.64
N PRO A 218 7.80 8.98 -7.30
CA PRO A 218 8.27 9.26 -5.94
C PRO A 218 7.19 9.05 -4.88
N ALA A 219 5.95 9.47 -5.17
CA ALA A 219 4.84 9.35 -4.23
C ALA A 219 4.32 7.92 -4.09
N ILE A 220 4.34 7.13 -5.18
CA ILE A 220 4.09 5.68 -5.12
C ILE A 220 5.12 5.05 -4.17
N VAL A 221 6.42 5.24 -4.44
CA VAL A 221 7.50 4.69 -3.62
C VAL A 221 7.38 5.09 -2.15
N LEU A 222 7.13 6.38 -1.87
CA LEU A 222 6.92 6.88 -0.51
C LEU A 222 5.77 6.17 0.19
N ALA A 223 4.59 6.12 -0.44
CA ALA A 223 3.40 5.50 0.16
C ALA A 223 3.57 3.98 0.34
N SER A 224 4.26 3.31 -0.58
CA SER A 224 4.55 1.86 -0.50
C SER A 224 5.50 1.55 0.64
N LEU A 225 6.58 2.33 0.83
CA LEU A 225 7.54 2.11 1.91
C LEU A 225 6.96 2.42 3.30
N VAL A 226 6.19 3.50 3.43
CA VAL A 226 5.51 3.82 4.71
C VAL A 226 4.47 2.74 5.05
N TRP A 227 3.74 2.24 4.05
CA TRP A 227 2.82 1.11 4.24
C TRP A 227 3.55 -0.19 4.60
N ALA A 228 4.70 -0.46 3.99
CA ALA A 228 5.49 -1.64 4.31
C ALA A 228 6.02 -1.59 5.76
N ALA A 229 6.55 -0.45 6.19
CA ALA A 229 7.26 -0.31 7.46
C ALA A 229 6.43 -0.72 8.68
N TRP A 230 5.11 -0.47 8.71
CA TRP A 230 4.30 -0.85 9.88
C TRP A 230 4.16 -2.37 10.04
N HIS A 231 4.32 -3.14 8.96
CA HIS A 231 4.22 -4.60 9.02
C HIS A 231 5.32 -5.24 9.87
N VAL A 232 6.41 -4.53 10.17
CA VAL A 232 7.40 -4.96 11.16
C VAL A 232 6.73 -5.29 12.49
N GLY A 233 5.72 -4.52 12.91
CA GLY A 233 5.03 -4.73 14.18
C GLY A 233 4.19 -6.01 14.27
N ILE A 234 3.90 -6.67 13.15
CA ILE A 234 3.08 -7.90 13.10
C ILE A 234 3.79 -9.09 12.45
N GLN A 235 4.83 -8.86 11.67
CA GLN A 235 5.58 -9.90 10.94
C GLN A 235 7.07 -9.92 11.28
N GLY A 236 7.56 -8.94 12.04
CA GLY A 236 8.94 -8.89 12.48
C GLY A 236 9.32 -10.07 13.38
N THR A 237 10.63 -10.32 13.40
CA THR A 237 11.31 -11.34 14.20
C THR A 237 12.02 -10.73 15.41
N GLY A 238 12.17 -9.39 15.44
CA GLY A 238 12.89 -8.65 16.46
C GLY A 238 14.22 -8.07 15.97
N GLU A 239 14.73 -8.58 14.84
CA GLU A 239 15.94 -8.09 14.18
C GLU A 239 15.59 -6.95 13.21
N LEU A 240 15.54 -5.72 13.71
CA LEU A 240 14.99 -4.57 12.99
C LEU A 240 15.53 -4.39 11.56
N GLY A 241 16.83 -4.60 11.34
CA GLY A 241 17.45 -4.48 10.01
C GLY A 241 16.88 -5.50 9.02
N THR A 242 16.84 -6.77 9.41
CA THR A 242 16.28 -7.87 8.62
C THR A 242 14.78 -7.72 8.45
N ASP A 243 14.05 -7.30 9.50
CA ASP A 243 12.61 -7.11 9.46
C ASP A 243 12.21 -5.98 8.50
N LEU A 244 12.93 -4.84 8.54
CA LEU A 244 12.73 -3.73 7.60
C LEU A 244 13.03 -4.17 6.16
N ALA A 245 14.11 -4.93 5.96
CA ALA A 245 14.44 -5.45 4.63
C ALA A 245 13.34 -6.40 4.13
N SER A 246 12.87 -7.30 4.98
CA SER A 246 11.82 -8.29 4.70
C SER A 246 10.51 -7.62 4.29
N VAL A 247 10.01 -6.65 5.07
CA VAL A 247 8.76 -5.95 4.72
C VAL A 247 8.91 -5.06 3.49
N ALA A 248 10.10 -4.49 3.26
CA ALA A 248 10.36 -3.69 2.07
C ALA A 248 10.28 -4.53 0.78
N VAL A 249 10.85 -5.75 0.78
CA VAL A 249 10.81 -6.62 -0.40
C VAL A 249 9.46 -7.33 -0.58
N HIS A 250 8.66 -7.46 0.47
CA HIS A 250 7.35 -8.10 0.38
C HIS A 250 6.22 -7.07 0.24
N GLN A 251 5.86 -6.37 1.31
CA GLN A 251 4.83 -5.35 1.30
C GLN A 251 5.22 -4.13 0.49
N GLY A 252 6.50 -3.74 0.47
CA GLY A 252 6.93 -2.61 -0.36
C GLY A 252 6.66 -2.89 -1.84
N VAL A 253 7.01 -4.08 -2.35
CA VAL A 253 6.79 -4.48 -3.74
C VAL A 253 5.30 -4.61 -4.08
N LEU A 254 4.49 -5.26 -3.22
CA LEU A 254 3.03 -5.28 -3.39
C LEU A 254 2.46 -3.85 -3.38
N GLY A 255 2.96 -3.00 -2.49
CA GLY A 255 2.60 -1.60 -2.39
C GLY A 255 2.92 -0.81 -3.66
N LEU A 256 3.99 -1.13 -4.39
CA LEU A 256 4.30 -0.49 -5.68
C LEU A 256 3.25 -0.85 -6.73
N PHE A 257 2.82 -2.11 -6.79
CA PHE A 257 1.77 -2.56 -7.71
C PHE A 257 0.43 -1.88 -7.40
N LEU A 258 0.00 -1.90 -6.15
CA LEU A 258 -1.22 -1.22 -5.68
C LEU A 258 -1.14 0.30 -5.92
N GLY A 259 0.01 0.91 -5.62
CA GLY A 259 0.24 2.32 -5.88
C GLY A 259 0.13 2.67 -7.36
N TYR A 260 0.65 1.82 -8.24
CA TYR A 260 0.55 2.05 -9.68
C TYR A 260 -0.87 1.87 -10.23
N LEU A 261 -1.60 0.86 -9.76
CA LEU A 261 -3.04 0.68 -10.04
C LEU A 261 -3.84 1.93 -9.65
N TRP A 262 -3.64 2.43 -8.43
CA TRP A 262 -4.30 3.65 -7.97
C TRP A 262 -3.93 4.85 -8.85
N SER A 263 -2.63 5.03 -9.08
CA SER A 263 -2.11 6.18 -9.82
C SER A 263 -2.66 6.25 -11.24
N ARG A 264 -2.76 5.08 -11.92
CA ARG A 264 -3.26 4.95 -13.29
C ARG A 264 -4.77 5.10 -13.37
N TYR A 265 -5.52 4.41 -12.49
CA TYR A 265 -6.95 4.20 -12.68
C TYR A 265 -7.84 5.00 -11.72
N ARG A 266 -7.31 5.43 -10.56
CA ARG A 266 -8.05 6.14 -9.50
C ARG A 266 -9.32 5.41 -9.07
N ARG A 267 -9.29 4.07 -9.07
CA ARG A 267 -10.38 3.20 -8.62
C ARG A 267 -9.96 2.43 -7.38
N MET A 268 -10.86 2.31 -6.41
CA MET A 268 -10.62 1.55 -5.19
C MET A 268 -10.79 0.06 -5.38
N TRP A 269 -11.79 -0.38 -6.18
CA TRP A 269 -12.11 -1.79 -6.33
C TRP A 269 -10.91 -2.71 -6.66
N PRO A 270 -9.95 -2.36 -7.54
CA PRO A 270 -8.83 -3.26 -7.81
C PRO A 270 -7.89 -3.41 -6.61
N LEU A 271 -7.72 -2.33 -5.84
CA LEU A 271 -6.91 -2.33 -4.62
C LEU A 271 -7.55 -3.18 -3.54
N LEU A 272 -8.87 -2.98 -3.33
CA LEU A 272 -9.63 -3.73 -2.34
C LEU A 272 -9.69 -5.21 -2.68
N LEU A 273 -9.75 -5.55 -3.96
CA LEU A 273 -9.75 -6.95 -4.39
C LEU A 273 -8.38 -7.59 -4.17
N VAL A 274 -7.29 -6.94 -4.60
CA VAL A 274 -5.93 -7.50 -4.42
C VAL A 274 -5.56 -7.58 -2.94
N HIS A 275 -5.71 -6.48 -2.19
CA HIS A 275 -5.36 -6.45 -0.76
C HIS A 275 -6.33 -7.34 0.06
N GLY A 276 -7.64 -7.28 -0.22
CA GLY A 276 -8.59 -8.20 0.39
C GLY A 276 -8.23 -9.67 0.11
N ALA A 277 -7.80 -9.99 -1.11
CA ALA A 277 -7.36 -11.34 -1.45
C ALA A 277 -6.12 -11.77 -0.66
N VAL A 278 -5.10 -10.90 -0.52
CA VAL A 278 -3.92 -11.18 0.32
C VAL A 278 -4.31 -11.58 1.74
N ASN A 279 -5.30 -10.91 2.32
CA ASN A 279 -5.72 -11.17 3.69
C ASN A 279 -6.68 -12.36 3.84
N SER A 280 -7.45 -12.70 2.80
CA SER A 280 -8.58 -13.62 2.92
C SER A 280 -8.44 -14.90 2.10
N VAL A 281 -7.79 -14.88 0.94
CA VAL A 281 -7.71 -16.07 0.06
C VAL A 281 -6.91 -17.21 0.71
N PRO A 282 -5.76 -16.99 1.37
CA PRO A 282 -5.08 -18.08 2.09
C PRO A 282 -5.98 -18.77 3.13
N ILE A 283 -6.81 -18.00 3.84
CA ILE A 283 -7.78 -18.55 4.82
C ILE A 283 -8.87 -19.35 4.10
N LEU A 284 -9.41 -18.84 2.99
CA LEU A 284 -10.51 -19.46 2.25
C LEU A 284 -10.08 -20.71 1.47
N LEU A 285 -8.86 -20.73 0.92
CA LEU A 285 -8.27 -21.94 0.31
C LEU A 285 -7.96 -23.02 1.36
N GLY A 286 -7.89 -22.61 2.62
CA GLY A 286 -7.76 -23.51 3.75
C GLY A 286 -9.01 -24.32 4.03
N LEU A 287 -10.22 -23.85 3.71
CA LEU A 287 -11.48 -24.57 3.97
C LEU A 287 -11.51 -25.95 3.30
#